data_AF-A0A974BTQ2-F1
#
_entry.id   AF-A0A974BTQ2-F1
#
_cell.length_a   1.000
_cell.length_b   1.000
_cell.length_c   1.000
_cell.angle_alpha   90.00
_cell.angle_beta   90.00
_cell.angle_gamma   90.00
#
_symmetry.space_group_name_H-M   'P 1'
#
loop_
_entity.id
_entity.type
_entity.pdbx_description
1 polymer ?
#
loop_
_entity_poly.entity_id
_entity_poly.type
_entity_poly.pdbx_seq_one_letter_code
_entity_poly.pdbx_strand_id
1 'polypeptide(L)'
;MENEEIPEFLSPKEEIVYWRELAKRLKQSYQEARDELIEFQEGSRELEAELETQLIQAEQRNRDLLGDNQRLKCEVDSLKEKLEHQYAQSYKQVSLLEDELVRARSIKDQLHKYVRELEQANDDLERAKRATIVSLEDFEQRLNQAIERNAFLESELDEKESLLVSVQRLKDEARDLRQELAVRERQTDGIRKSAPSSPTLDCEKTDSSVQASLSLPATPVGKISENSFTSPKGIPNGFGTTPLTPSARISALNIVGDLLRKVGALESKLAACRNFAKDQASRKSYTPANLNSSSSSVLNSSGVKYSHAGHTSFFDKGQEKVIFPTLFMVDCYRQEAMRSLQQSLGLYPAPFTYPLAHPGLKGTQRKL
;
A
#
# COMPACT_ATOMS: atom_id res chain seq x y z
N MET A 1 88.35 21.35 -60.15
CA MET A 1 88.81 21.82 -61.47
C MET A 1 90.30 21.52 -61.52
N GLU A 2 90.64 20.36 -62.07
CA GLU A 2 92.03 20.02 -62.33
C GLU A 2 92.53 20.94 -63.45
N ASN A 3 93.62 21.65 -63.20
CA ASN A 3 94.35 22.36 -64.24
C ASN A 3 95.01 21.31 -65.13
N GLU A 4 94.32 20.87 -66.18
CA GLU A 4 94.93 20.08 -67.25
C GLU A 4 95.93 21.00 -67.98
N GLU A 5 97.22 20.82 -67.68
CA GLU A 5 98.31 21.44 -68.43
C GLU A 5 98.18 21.08 -69.92
N ILE A 6 98.18 22.10 -70.78
CA ILE A 6 98.02 21.93 -72.22
C ILE A 6 99.27 21.21 -72.76
N PRO A 7 99.12 20.02 -73.38
CA PRO A 7 100.26 19.28 -73.93
C PRO A 7 100.94 20.04 -75.08
N GLU A 8 102.27 19.98 -75.19
CA GLU A 8 102.99 20.52 -76.35
C GLU A 8 102.84 19.60 -77.58
N PHE A 9 102.48 20.17 -78.74
CA PHE A 9 102.16 19.43 -79.96
C PHE A 9 103.31 19.42 -80.98
N LEU A 10 103.60 18.26 -81.58
CA LEU A 10 104.68 18.09 -82.57
C LEU A 10 104.22 18.40 -84.01
N SER A 11 102.91 18.51 -84.24
CA SER A 11 102.30 18.86 -85.53
C SER A 11 100.95 19.54 -85.36
N PRO A 12 100.59 20.54 -86.20
CA PRO A 12 99.25 21.14 -86.19
C PRO A 12 98.10 20.14 -86.35
N LYS A 13 98.35 18.98 -86.99
CA LYS A 13 97.35 17.91 -87.12
C LYS A 13 97.07 17.19 -85.80
N GLU A 14 98.09 16.96 -84.98
CA GLU A 14 97.94 16.30 -83.67
C GLU A 14 97.21 17.21 -82.69
N GLU A 15 97.51 18.52 -82.73
CA GLU A 15 96.78 19.55 -81.97
C GLU A 15 95.28 19.55 -82.31
N ILE A 16 94.91 19.54 -83.59
CA ILE A 16 93.51 19.48 -84.03
C ILE A 16 92.81 18.21 -83.53
N VAL A 17 93.49 17.06 -83.52
CA VAL A 17 92.93 15.80 -83.04
C VAL A 17 92.74 15.83 -81.53
N TYR A 18 93.72 16.33 -80.77
CA TYR A 18 93.63 16.48 -79.32
C TYR A 18 92.45 17.37 -78.91
N TRP A 19 92.37 18.59 -79.44
CA TRP A 19 91.29 19.52 -79.11
C TRP A 19 89.91 19.01 -79.54
N ARG A 20 89.83 18.26 -80.65
CA ARG A 20 88.58 17.62 -81.08
C ARG A 20 88.14 16.52 -80.11
N GLU A 21 89.06 15.69 -79.66
CA GLU A 21 88.75 14.59 -78.73
C GLU A 21 88.44 15.12 -77.32
N LEU A 22 89.14 16.17 -76.88
CA LEU A 22 88.84 16.89 -75.64
C LEU A 22 87.45 17.55 -75.71
N ALA A 23 87.12 18.23 -76.81
CA ALA A 23 85.79 18.81 -77.00
C ALA A 23 84.68 17.75 -77.01
N LYS A 24 84.92 16.56 -77.59
CA LYS A 24 83.98 15.42 -77.50
C LYS A 24 83.81 14.95 -76.06
N ARG A 25 84.90 14.74 -75.31
CA ARG A 25 84.86 14.33 -73.89
C ARG A 25 84.11 15.34 -73.02
N LEU A 26 84.42 16.63 -73.18
CA LEU A 26 83.73 17.71 -72.46
C LEU A 26 82.24 17.77 -72.82
N LYS A 27 81.89 17.58 -74.11
CA LYS A 27 80.49 17.52 -74.54
C LYS A 27 79.76 16.34 -73.93
N GLN A 28 80.40 15.17 -73.88
CA GLN A 28 79.83 13.97 -73.26
C GLN A 28 79.64 14.17 -71.76
N SER A 29 80.66 14.62 -71.03
CA SER A 29 80.57 14.92 -69.60
C SER A 29 79.50 15.98 -69.29
N TYR A 30 79.40 17.03 -70.11
CA TYR A 30 78.32 18.01 -70.00
C TYR A 30 76.94 17.37 -70.19
N GLN A 31 76.80 16.49 -71.18
CA GLN A 31 75.52 15.82 -71.45
C GLN A 31 75.15 14.86 -70.32
N GLU A 32 76.09 14.08 -69.78
CA GLU A 32 75.89 13.21 -68.62
C GLU A 32 75.47 14.01 -67.38
N ALA A 33 76.19 15.09 -67.05
CA ALA A 33 75.84 15.94 -65.91
C ALA A 33 74.48 16.64 -66.10
N ARG A 34 74.13 16.98 -67.34
CA ARG A 34 72.82 17.53 -67.68
C ARG A 34 71.71 16.50 -67.48
N ASP A 35 71.92 15.26 -67.93
CA ASP A 35 70.93 14.20 -67.80
C ASP A 35 70.75 13.78 -66.33
N GLU A 36 71.84 13.69 -65.56
CA GLU A 36 71.81 13.44 -64.11
C GLU A 36 71.05 14.56 -63.36
N LEU A 37 71.26 15.82 -63.74
CA LEU A 37 70.50 16.94 -63.16
C LEU A 37 69.00 16.84 -63.45
N ILE A 38 68.63 16.40 -64.66
CA ILE A 38 67.22 16.22 -65.05
C ILE A 38 66.60 15.09 -64.22
N GLU A 39 67.27 13.93 -64.11
CA GLU A 39 66.79 12.80 -63.31
C GLU A 39 66.63 13.18 -61.83
N PHE A 40 67.59 13.93 -61.26
CA PHE A 40 67.49 14.43 -59.90
C PHE A 40 66.31 15.40 -59.70
N GLN A 41 66.06 16.29 -60.67
CA GLN A 41 64.93 17.22 -60.62
C GLN A 41 63.59 16.51 -60.75
N GLU A 42 63.50 15.48 -61.60
CA GLU A 42 62.31 14.65 -61.77
C GLU A 42 62.05 13.83 -60.51
N GLY A 43 63.05 13.14 -59.97
CA GLY A 43 62.92 12.37 -58.72
C GLY A 43 62.58 13.23 -57.51
N SER A 44 63.12 14.45 -57.43
CA SER A 44 62.74 15.41 -56.38
C SER A 44 61.27 15.81 -56.48
N ARG A 45 60.78 16.05 -57.70
CA ARG A 45 59.38 16.42 -57.94
C ARG A 45 58.41 15.28 -57.64
N GLU A 46 58.77 14.04 -57.99
CA GLU A 46 57.99 12.85 -57.64
C GLU A 46 57.90 12.66 -56.12
N LEU A 47 59.02 12.82 -55.40
CA LEU A 47 59.06 12.74 -53.95
C LEU A 47 58.21 13.85 -53.30
N GLU A 48 58.31 15.08 -53.79
CA GLU A 48 57.47 16.20 -53.34
C GLU A 48 55.97 15.87 -53.51
N ALA A 49 55.58 15.35 -54.68
CA ALA A 49 54.19 14.97 -54.95
C ALA A 49 53.70 13.83 -54.03
N GLU A 50 54.57 12.86 -53.68
CA GLU A 50 54.23 11.81 -52.74
C GLU A 50 54.04 12.37 -51.31
N LEU A 51 54.93 13.26 -50.87
CA LEU A 51 54.82 13.94 -49.57
C LEU A 51 53.57 14.81 -49.49
N GLU A 52 53.23 15.56 -50.54
CA GLU A 52 51.99 16.33 -50.64
C GLU A 52 50.76 15.42 -50.54
N THR A 53 50.77 14.28 -51.22
CA THR A 53 49.69 13.29 -51.16
C THR A 53 49.52 12.74 -49.74
N GLN A 54 50.61 12.41 -49.05
CA GLN A 54 50.58 11.94 -47.67
C GLN A 54 50.07 13.02 -46.71
N LEU A 55 50.49 14.28 -46.91
CA LEU A 55 50.02 15.42 -46.13
C LEU A 55 48.51 15.61 -46.29
N ILE A 56 47.99 15.61 -47.52
CA ILE A 56 46.55 15.73 -47.80
C ILE A 56 45.77 14.60 -47.13
N GLN A 57 46.25 13.36 -47.20
CA GLN A 57 45.62 12.23 -46.53
C GLN A 57 45.63 12.37 -45.00
N ALA A 58 46.72 12.87 -44.42
CA ALA A 58 46.81 13.12 -42.98
C ALA A 58 45.87 14.24 -42.53
N GLU A 59 45.80 15.33 -43.29
CA GLU A 59 44.86 16.44 -43.07
C GLU A 59 43.42 15.97 -43.16
N GLN A 60 43.08 15.14 -44.16
CA GLN A 60 41.75 14.57 -44.31
C GLN A 60 41.38 13.71 -43.10
N ARG A 61 42.26 12.80 -42.68
CA ARG A 61 42.04 11.98 -41.47
C ARG A 61 41.84 12.83 -40.22
N ASN A 62 42.62 13.91 -40.07
CA ASN A 62 42.44 14.85 -38.95
C ASN A 62 41.09 15.56 -39.02
N ARG A 63 40.64 16.01 -40.19
CA ARG A 63 39.31 16.61 -40.37
C ARG A 63 38.19 15.64 -40.00
N ASP A 64 38.29 14.39 -40.44
CA ASP A 64 37.28 13.36 -40.15
C ASP A 64 37.23 13.05 -38.64
N LEU A 65 38.40 12.88 -38.00
CA LEU A 65 38.49 12.66 -36.55
C LEU A 65 37.95 13.84 -35.74
N LEU A 66 38.18 15.08 -36.17
CA LEU A 66 37.61 16.27 -35.53
C LEU A 66 36.08 16.31 -35.67
N GLY A 67 35.55 15.95 -36.85
CA GLY A 67 34.12 15.83 -37.08
C GLY A 67 33.46 14.79 -36.18
N ASP A 68 34.08 13.60 -36.07
CA ASP A 68 33.63 12.54 -35.18
C ASP A 68 33.70 12.95 -33.71
N ASN A 69 34.78 13.63 -33.29
CA ASN A 69 34.92 14.13 -31.93
C ASN A 69 33.82 15.14 -31.59
N GLN A 70 33.50 16.04 -32.53
CA GLN A 70 32.42 17.01 -32.34
C GLN A 70 31.05 16.32 -32.25
N ARG A 71 30.79 15.31 -33.10
CA ARG A 71 29.56 14.51 -33.04
C ARG A 71 29.41 13.80 -31.69
N LEU A 72 30.47 13.14 -31.22
CA LEU A 72 30.48 12.44 -29.93
C LEU A 72 30.30 13.41 -28.76
N LYS A 73 30.87 14.62 -28.81
CA LYS A 73 30.63 15.67 -27.81
C LYS A 73 29.16 16.06 -27.75
N CYS A 74 28.53 16.33 -28.89
CA CYS A 74 27.10 16.64 -28.95
C CYS A 74 26.23 15.49 -28.41
N GLU A 75 26.59 14.23 -28.71
CA GLU A 75 25.87 13.06 -28.18
C GLU A 75 26.01 12.95 -26.65
N VAL A 76 27.22 13.15 -26.13
CA VAL A 76 27.48 13.18 -24.68
C VAL A 76 26.66 14.25 -23.99
N ASP A 77 26.62 15.47 -24.55
CA ASP A 77 25.85 16.56 -23.97
C ASP A 77 24.34 16.31 -24.04
N SER A 78 23.83 15.72 -25.14
CA SER A 78 22.43 15.29 -25.23
C SER A 78 22.07 14.21 -24.20
N LEU A 79 22.97 13.25 -23.97
CA LEU A 79 22.76 12.20 -22.96
C LEU A 79 22.79 12.77 -21.54
N LYS A 80 23.68 13.71 -21.25
CA LYS A 80 23.71 14.43 -19.97
C LYS A 80 22.42 15.20 -19.72
N GLU A 81 21.93 15.95 -20.70
CA GLU A 81 20.68 16.72 -20.59
C GLU A 81 19.48 15.78 -20.35
N LYS A 82 19.39 14.67 -21.07
CA LYS A 82 18.36 13.65 -20.85
C LYS A 82 18.44 13.04 -19.45
N LEU A 83 19.65 12.73 -18.98
CA LEU A 83 19.87 12.17 -17.66
C LEU A 83 19.46 13.16 -16.56
N GLU A 84 19.84 14.43 -16.69
CA GLU A 84 19.47 15.49 -15.76
C GLU A 84 17.95 15.72 -15.74
N HIS A 85 17.32 15.72 -16.92
CA HIS A 85 15.86 15.81 -17.03
C HIS A 85 15.15 14.66 -16.31
N GLN A 86 15.63 13.42 -16.51
CA GLN A 86 15.09 12.24 -15.83
C GLN A 86 15.31 12.30 -14.31
N TYR A 87 16.48 12.74 -13.85
CA TYR A 87 16.74 12.93 -12.42
C TYR A 87 15.81 13.98 -11.82
N ALA A 88 15.63 15.12 -12.47
CA ALA A 88 14.73 16.17 -12.00
C ALA A 88 13.26 15.69 -11.95
N GLN A 89 12.83 14.92 -12.95
CA GLN A 89 11.48 14.34 -12.98
C GLN A 89 11.29 13.29 -11.88
N SER A 90 12.24 12.36 -11.74
CA SER A 90 12.21 11.34 -10.69
C SER A 90 12.21 11.96 -9.30
N TYR A 91 13.02 13.00 -9.07
CA TYR A 91 13.07 13.70 -7.80
C TYR A 91 11.71 14.33 -7.45
N LYS A 92 11.07 15.01 -8.42
CA LYS A 92 9.71 15.55 -8.25
C LYS A 92 8.71 14.45 -7.92
N GLN A 93 8.76 13.32 -8.61
CA GLN A 93 7.86 12.19 -8.35
C GLN A 93 8.05 11.61 -6.95
N VAL A 94 9.31 11.38 -6.53
CA VAL A 94 9.62 10.88 -5.20
C VAL A 94 9.10 11.85 -4.13
N SER A 95 9.36 13.15 -4.27
CA SER A 95 8.87 14.17 -3.34
C SER A 95 7.33 14.17 -3.22
N LEU A 96 6.61 14.05 -4.34
CA LEU A 96 5.14 13.96 -4.33
C LEU A 96 4.65 12.69 -3.61
N LEU A 97 5.29 11.55 -3.85
CA LEU A 97 4.94 10.29 -3.21
C LEU A 97 5.24 10.31 -1.70
N GLU A 98 6.33 10.95 -1.29
CA GLU A 98 6.66 11.17 0.12
C GLU A 98 5.58 12.01 0.81
N ASP A 99 5.14 13.11 0.19
CA ASP A 99 4.06 13.96 0.70
C ASP A 99 2.73 13.21 0.81
N GLU A 100 2.37 12.42 -0.22
CA GLU A 100 1.18 11.57 -0.22
C GLU A 100 1.21 10.52 0.89
N LEU A 101 2.37 9.91 1.10
CA LEU A 101 2.57 8.90 2.14
C LEU A 101 2.46 9.50 3.54
N VAL A 102 3.01 10.70 3.77
CA VAL A 102 2.83 11.45 5.03
C VAL A 102 1.35 11.80 5.23
N ARG A 103 0.66 12.27 4.19
CA ARG A 103 -0.78 12.60 4.25
C ARG A 103 -1.62 11.38 4.58
N ALA A 104 -1.36 10.23 3.94
CA ALA A 104 -2.08 8.99 4.20
C ALA A 104 -1.86 8.48 5.63
N ARG A 105 -0.64 8.60 6.16
CA ARG A 105 -0.34 8.27 7.57
C ARG A 105 -1.10 9.17 8.54
N SER A 106 -1.13 10.48 8.29
CA SER A 106 -1.89 11.42 9.10
C SER A 106 -3.38 11.11 9.11
N ILE A 107 -3.99 10.83 7.95
CA ILE A 107 -5.41 10.44 7.84
C ILE A 107 -5.66 9.14 8.61
N LYS A 108 -4.79 8.13 8.46
CA LYS A 108 -4.89 6.88 9.21
C LYS A 108 -4.89 7.14 10.72
N ASP A 109 -3.98 7.97 11.21
CA ASP A 109 -3.87 8.26 12.64
C ASP A 109 -5.08 9.04 13.16
N GLN A 110 -5.63 9.97 12.37
CA GLN A 110 -6.87 10.67 12.68
C GLN A 110 -8.06 9.71 12.76
N LEU A 111 -8.21 8.80 11.80
CA LEU A 111 -9.27 7.79 11.84
C LEU A 111 -9.15 6.85 13.04
N HIS A 112 -7.93 6.44 13.42
CA HIS A 112 -7.74 5.63 14.63
C HIS A 112 -8.13 6.39 15.91
N LYS A 113 -7.86 7.70 15.98
CA LYS A 113 -8.32 8.54 17.11
C LYS A 113 -9.85 8.61 17.12
N TYR A 114 -10.45 8.88 15.97
CA TYR A 114 -11.90 8.98 15.83
C TYR A 114 -12.63 7.69 16.20
N VAL A 115 -12.09 6.52 15.85
CA VAL A 115 -12.64 5.22 16.27
C VAL A 115 -12.69 5.11 17.80
N ARG A 116 -11.61 5.51 18.50
CA ARG A 116 -11.59 5.48 19.98
C ARG A 116 -12.61 6.45 20.59
N GLU A 117 -12.79 7.62 19.99
CA GLU A 117 -13.82 8.59 20.43
C GLU A 117 -15.23 8.01 20.25
N LEU A 118 -15.50 7.32 19.14
CA LEU A 118 -16.77 6.64 18.92
C LEU A 118 -17.00 5.48 19.89
N GLU A 119 -15.96 4.70 20.19
CA GLU A 119 -16.01 3.63 21.19
C GLU A 119 -16.36 4.19 22.58
N GLN A 120 -15.70 5.28 22.98
CA GLN A 120 -15.99 5.95 24.25
C GLN A 120 -17.43 6.50 24.31
N ALA A 121 -17.89 7.17 23.24
CA ALA A 121 -19.25 7.69 23.17
C ALA A 121 -20.30 6.57 23.23
N ASN A 122 -20.00 5.40 22.65
CA ASN A 122 -20.86 4.23 22.73
C ASN A 122 -20.92 3.65 24.14
N ASP A 123 -19.78 3.55 24.84
CA ASP A 123 -19.74 3.12 26.25
C ASP A 123 -20.56 4.07 27.15
N ASP A 124 -20.47 5.38 26.90
CA ASP A 124 -21.25 6.39 27.61
C ASP A 124 -22.75 6.25 27.34
N LEU A 125 -23.12 6.00 26.08
CA LEU A 125 -24.50 5.76 25.68
C LEU A 125 -25.07 4.48 26.32
N GLU A 126 -24.30 3.39 26.36
CA GLU A 126 -24.70 2.16 27.04
C GLU A 126 -24.88 2.37 28.54
N ARG A 127 -24.00 3.16 29.18
CA ARG A 127 -24.14 3.52 30.59
C ARG A 127 -25.42 4.32 30.85
N ALA A 128 -25.68 5.33 30.01
CA ALA A 128 -26.90 6.13 30.10
C ALA A 128 -28.16 5.24 29.93
N LYS A 129 -28.14 4.33 28.94
CA LYS A 129 -29.22 3.36 28.73
C LYS A 129 -29.47 2.51 29.98
N ARG A 130 -28.42 1.96 30.61
CA ARG A 130 -28.57 1.16 31.84
C ARG A 130 -29.17 1.98 32.98
N ALA A 131 -28.72 3.22 33.17
CA ALA A 131 -29.28 4.12 34.19
C ALA A 131 -30.76 4.44 33.93
N THR A 132 -31.14 4.66 32.67
CA THR A 132 -32.54 4.89 32.30
C THR A 132 -33.41 3.65 32.56
N ILE A 133 -32.93 2.45 32.21
CA ILE A 133 -33.67 1.19 32.48
C ILE A 133 -33.92 1.03 33.97
N VAL A 134 -32.89 1.16 34.82
CA VAL A 134 -33.05 1.06 36.28
C VAL A 134 -34.01 2.11 36.80
N SER A 135 -33.93 3.35 36.31
CA SER A 135 -34.89 4.39 36.71
C SER A 135 -36.32 4.05 36.31
N LEU A 136 -36.55 3.44 35.15
CA LEU A 136 -37.88 3.01 34.71
C LEU A 136 -38.40 1.86 35.58
N GLU A 137 -37.56 0.85 35.84
CA GLU A 137 -37.87 -0.27 36.74
C GLU A 137 -38.26 0.22 38.15
N ASP A 138 -37.54 1.21 38.68
CA ASP A 138 -37.88 1.85 39.96
C ASP A 138 -39.25 2.54 39.93
N PHE A 139 -39.59 3.23 38.83
CA PHE A 139 -40.92 3.83 38.65
C PHE A 139 -42.02 2.78 38.56
N GLU A 140 -41.80 1.71 37.78
CA GLU A 140 -42.73 0.58 37.67
C GLU A 140 -42.99 -0.07 39.03
N GLN A 141 -41.94 -0.31 39.82
CA GLN A 141 -42.08 -0.87 41.16
C GLN A 141 -42.90 0.05 42.08
N ARG A 142 -42.66 1.36 42.05
CA ARG A 142 -43.43 2.34 42.84
C ARG A 142 -44.89 2.39 42.43
N LEU A 143 -45.18 2.32 41.13
CA LEU A 143 -46.54 2.26 40.60
C LEU A 143 -47.25 0.97 41.05
N ASN A 144 -46.59 -0.18 40.95
CA ASN A 144 -47.14 -1.45 41.41
C ASN A 144 -47.47 -1.42 42.92
N GLN A 145 -46.57 -0.89 43.75
CA GLN A 145 -46.87 -0.71 45.18
C GLN A 145 -48.03 0.26 45.45
N ALA A 146 -48.21 1.28 44.60
CA ALA A 146 -49.35 2.19 44.72
C ALA A 146 -50.67 1.50 44.32
N ILE A 147 -50.64 0.65 43.28
CA ILE A 147 -51.77 -0.18 42.86
C ILE A 147 -52.15 -1.16 43.98
N GLU A 148 -51.18 -1.87 44.57
CA GLU A 148 -51.42 -2.80 45.69
C GLU A 148 -52.06 -2.09 46.90
N ARG A 149 -51.58 -0.89 47.24
CA ARG A 149 -52.19 -0.08 48.32
C ARG A 149 -53.61 0.37 47.99
N ASN A 150 -53.88 0.77 46.75
CA ASN A 150 -55.23 1.15 46.33
C ASN A 150 -56.19 -0.05 46.39
N ALA A 151 -55.77 -1.23 45.92
CA ALA A 151 -56.58 -2.44 45.99
C ALA A 151 -56.89 -2.84 47.46
N PHE A 152 -55.92 -2.67 48.36
CA PHE A 152 -56.15 -2.88 49.79
C PHE A 152 -57.18 -1.89 50.36
N LEU A 153 -57.03 -0.59 50.04
CA LEU A 153 -57.99 0.44 50.48
C LEU A 153 -59.40 0.21 49.89
N GLU A 154 -59.51 -0.23 48.63
CA GLU A 154 -60.78 -0.62 48.02
C GLU A 154 -61.46 -1.75 48.82
N SER A 155 -60.70 -2.78 49.22
CA SER A 155 -61.25 -3.86 50.06
C SER A 155 -61.68 -3.39 51.46
N GLU A 156 -60.95 -2.47 52.10
CA GLU A 156 -61.36 -1.88 53.38
C GLU A 156 -62.65 -1.05 53.23
N LEU A 157 -62.85 -0.37 52.09
CA LEU A 157 -64.08 0.34 51.78
C LEU A 157 -65.24 -0.62 51.55
N ASP A 158 -65.02 -1.72 50.84
CA ASP A 158 -66.03 -2.77 50.60
C ASP A 158 -66.47 -3.43 51.92
N GLU A 159 -65.54 -3.76 52.82
CA GLU A 159 -65.85 -4.28 54.16
C GLU A 159 -66.68 -3.28 54.98
N LYS A 160 -66.30 -2.00 54.93
CA LYS A 160 -67.05 -0.93 55.58
C LYS A 160 -68.47 -0.80 55.02
N GLU A 161 -68.64 -0.91 53.70
CA GLU A 161 -69.96 -0.90 53.06
C GLU A 161 -70.82 -2.11 53.50
N SER A 162 -70.23 -3.31 53.51
CA SER A 162 -70.89 -4.53 54.00
C SER A 162 -71.36 -4.42 55.45
N LEU A 163 -70.52 -3.85 56.32
CA LEU A 163 -70.89 -3.57 57.72
C LEU A 163 -72.00 -2.52 57.81
N LEU A 164 -71.98 -1.47 56.99
CA LEU A 164 -73.07 -0.48 56.95
C LEU A 164 -74.40 -1.11 56.56
N VAL A 165 -74.42 -1.99 55.55
CA VAL A 165 -75.61 -2.76 55.15
C VAL A 165 -76.09 -3.66 56.29
N SER A 166 -75.17 -4.36 56.95
CA SER A 166 -75.50 -5.24 58.09
C SER A 166 -76.07 -4.47 59.27
N VAL A 167 -75.48 -3.31 59.62
CA VAL A 167 -76.00 -2.42 60.66
C VAL A 167 -77.38 -1.88 60.27
N GLN A 168 -77.59 -1.54 59.01
CA GLN A 168 -78.88 -1.06 58.54
C GLN A 168 -79.96 -2.15 58.66
N ARG A 169 -79.65 -3.38 58.26
CA ARG A 169 -80.54 -4.53 58.42
C ARG A 169 -80.88 -4.79 59.90
N LEU A 170 -79.89 -4.80 60.79
CA LEU A 170 -80.11 -4.96 62.23
C LEU A 170 -80.95 -3.83 62.82
N LYS A 171 -80.81 -2.59 62.32
CA LYS A 171 -81.69 -1.47 62.71
C LYS A 171 -83.12 -1.70 62.27
N ASP A 172 -83.34 -2.19 61.05
CA ASP A 172 -84.68 -2.52 60.55
C ASP A 172 -85.29 -3.68 61.36
N GLU A 173 -84.54 -4.76 61.64
CA GLU A 173 -84.98 -5.86 62.50
C GLU A 173 -85.30 -5.38 63.93
N ALA A 174 -84.46 -4.53 64.53
CA ALA A 174 -84.72 -3.94 65.84
C ALA A 174 -85.95 -3.02 65.84
N ARG A 175 -86.23 -2.33 64.72
CA ARG A 175 -87.44 -1.54 64.55
C ARG A 175 -88.67 -2.44 64.45
N ASP A 176 -88.61 -3.51 63.68
CA ASP A 176 -89.71 -4.46 63.49
C ASP A 176 -90.04 -5.18 64.80
N LEU A 177 -89.03 -5.67 65.53
CA LEU A 177 -89.22 -6.26 66.86
C LEU A 177 -89.84 -5.28 67.87
N ARG A 178 -89.45 -3.99 67.84
CA ARG A 178 -90.10 -2.95 68.67
C ARG A 178 -91.57 -2.77 68.29
N GLN A 179 -91.91 -2.84 67.01
CA GLN A 179 -93.30 -2.80 66.56
C GLN A 179 -94.07 -4.04 67.01
N GLU A 180 -93.49 -5.24 66.90
CA GLU A 180 -94.08 -6.49 67.39
C GLU A 180 -94.35 -6.45 68.90
N LEU A 181 -93.40 -5.94 69.69
CA LEU A 181 -93.57 -5.73 71.13
C LEU A 181 -94.71 -4.75 71.43
N ALA A 182 -94.77 -3.60 70.73
CA ALA A 182 -95.85 -2.63 70.89
C ALA A 182 -97.23 -3.19 70.50
N VAL A 183 -97.30 -4.07 69.50
CA VAL A 183 -98.53 -4.78 69.12
C VAL A 183 -98.90 -5.82 70.18
N ARG A 184 -97.95 -6.60 70.70
CA ARG A 184 -98.21 -7.54 71.80
C ARG A 184 -98.72 -6.83 73.04
N GLU A 185 -98.15 -5.69 73.39
CA GLU A 185 -98.61 -4.84 74.51
C GLU A 185 -100.08 -4.42 74.33
N ARG A 186 -100.48 -4.03 73.11
CA ARG A 186 -101.91 -3.76 72.77
C ARG A 186 -102.80 -5.00 72.73
N GLN A 187 -102.27 -6.17 72.40
CA GLN A 187 -103.02 -7.43 72.42
C GLN A 187 -103.18 -8.00 73.84
N THR A 188 -102.23 -7.75 74.75
CA THR A 188 -102.32 -8.16 76.16
C THR A 188 -103.41 -7.42 76.95
N ASP A 189 -103.85 -6.25 76.50
CA ASP A 189 -104.98 -5.53 77.10
C ASP A 189 -106.37 -6.04 76.63
N GLY A 190 -106.43 -6.99 75.69
CA GLY A 190 -107.67 -7.43 75.03
C GLY A 190 -108.34 -8.69 75.58
N ILE A 191 -107.62 -9.71 76.07
CA ILE A 191 -108.24 -10.97 76.52
C ILE A 191 -107.47 -11.57 77.71
N ARG A 192 -108.14 -11.62 78.87
CA ARG A 192 -107.76 -12.46 80.01
C ARG A 192 -108.20 -13.91 79.78
N LYS A 193 -107.46 -14.84 80.43
CA LYS A 193 -107.76 -16.26 80.75
C LYS A 193 -107.42 -17.21 79.59
N SER A 194 -106.68 -18.32 79.75
CA SER A 194 -106.35 -19.18 80.89
C SER A 194 -105.15 -20.09 80.53
N ALA A 195 -104.39 -20.54 81.53
CA ALA A 195 -103.31 -21.55 81.48
C ALA A 195 -103.83 -22.96 81.05
N PRO A 196 -103.06 -24.09 81.00
CA PRO A 196 -101.61 -24.33 81.27
C PRO A 196 -100.90 -25.35 80.29
N SER A 197 -99.65 -25.69 80.63
CA SER A 197 -98.95 -27.00 80.44
C SER A 197 -98.07 -27.31 79.21
N SER A 198 -96.88 -27.83 79.54
CA SER A 198 -95.83 -28.48 78.72
C SER A 198 -96.30 -29.70 77.90
N PRO A 199 -95.54 -30.14 76.86
CA PRO A 199 -94.46 -31.15 77.03
C PRO A 199 -93.20 -30.87 76.13
N THR A 200 -91.99 -31.15 76.60
CA THR A 200 -91.13 -32.32 76.25
C THR A 200 -90.97 -32.58 74.76
N LEU A 201 -89.75 -32.41 74.20
CA LEU A 201 -89.11 -33.32 73.23
C LEU A 201 -87.60 -33.01 73.08
N ASP A 202 -86.83 -34.09 73.03
CA ASP A 202 -85.38 -34.22 73.04
C ASP A 202 -84.69 -33.95 71.68
N CYS A 203 -83.34 -34.10 71.69
CA CYS A 203 -82.46 -34.48 70.55
C CYS A 203 -82.12 -33.37 69.52
N GLU A 204 -80.89 -33.09 69.07
CA GLU A 204 -79.54 -33.65 69.25
C GLU A 204 -78.49 -32.55 68.97
N LYS A 205 -77.31 -32.68 69.60
CA LYS A 205 -76.05 -32.08 69.17
C LYS A 205 -75.52 -32.87 67.97
N THR A 206 -74.92 -32.22 66.98
CA THR A 206 -73.66 -32.71 66.39
C THR A 206 -72.90 -31.61 65.66
N ASP A 207 -71.61 -31.58 65.95
CA ASP A 207 -70.53 -30.83 65.35
C ASP A 207 -70.35 -31.08 63.84
N SER A 208 -69.78 -30.09 63.15
CA SER A 208 -69.02 -30.33 61.92
C SER A 208 -67.73 -29.54 61.95
N SER A 209 -66.72 -30.20 62.51
CA SER A 209 -65.30 -29.92 62.31
C SER A 209 -64.87 -30.58 61.00
N VAL A 210 -64.18 -29.85 60.14
CA VAL A 210 -63.43 -30.42 59.02
C VAL A 210 -61.94 -30.23 59.30
N GLN A 211 -61.31 -31.35 59.65
CA GLN A 211 -59.87 -31.52 59.66
C GLN A 211 -59.33 -31.62 58.24
N ALA A 212 -58.13 -31.09 58.02
CA ALA A 212 -57.11 -31.78 57.25
C ALA A 212 -55.72 -31.32 57.68
N SER A 213 -54.92 -32.24 58.19
CA SER A 213 -53.47 -32.14 58.34
C SER A 213 -52.88 -33.37 57.66
N LEU A 214 -51.80 -33.21 56.89
CA LEU A 214 -50.53 -33.96 57.00
C LEU A 214 -49.60 -33.73 55.78
N SER A 215 -48.39 -33.24 56.09
CA SER A 215 -47.05 -33.77 55.74
C SER A 215 -46.54 -33.98 54.30
N LEU A 216 -45.31 -33.50 54.05
CA LEU A 216 -44.33 -33.85 52.97
C LEU A 216 -43.77 -35.30 53.16
N PRO A 217 -42.91 -35.94 52.28
CA PRO A 217 -42.09 -35.46 51.12
C PRO A 217 -41.95 -36.44 49.87
N ALA A 218 -41.07 -36.06 48.89
CA ALA A 218 -40.26 -36.86 47.92
C ALA A 218 -40.60 -36.85 46.38
N THR A 219 -39.53 -36.66 45.58
CA THR A 219 -39.30 -36.68 44.10
C THR A 219 -39.43 -38.08 43.43
N PRO A 220 -39.29 -38.35 42.09
CA PRO A 220 -38.79 -37.54 40.94
C PRO A 220 -39.58 -37.69 39.58
N VAL A 221 -38.99 -37.16 38.48
CA VAL A 221 -39.30 -37.32 37.03
C VAL A 221 -40.40 -36.36 36.50
N GLY A 222 -40.26 -35.56 35.43
CA GLY A 222 -39.19 -35.27 34.48
C GLY A 222 -39.76 -34.43 33.31
N LYS A 223 -38.88 -33.65 32.66
CA LYS A 223 -38.96 -33.06 31.29
C LYS A 223 -39.52 -31.62 31.06
N ILE A 224 -38.57 -30.76 30.61
CA ILE A 224 -38.64 -29.67 29.59
C ILE A 224 -39.13 -28.31 30.12
N SER A 225 -38.49 -27.15 29.97
CA SER A 225 -37.25 -26.72 29.26
C SER A 225 -36.65 -25.46 29.91
N GLU A 226 -35.35 -25.30 29.72
CA GLU A 226 -34.37 -24.35 30.28
C GLU A 226 -34.55 -22.87 29.87
N ASN A 227 -34.10 -21.93 30.73
CA ASN A 227 -33.03 -20.98 30.39
C ASN A 227 -32.64 -20.04 31.56
N SER A 228 -31.46 -20.26 32.14
CA SER A 228 -30.71 -19.26 32.91
C SER A 228 -29.22 -19.35 32.52
N PHE A 229 -28.64 -18.17 32.29
CA PHE A 229 -27.22 -17.79 32.30
C PHE A 229 -26.14 -18.88 32.19
N THR A 230 -25.30 -18.77 31.16
CA THR A 230 -23.83 -18.82 31.28
C THR A 230 -23.16 -18.14 30.10
N SER A 231 -22.21 -17.25 30.38
CA SER A 231 -21.01 -17.05 29.53
C SER A 231 -20.03 -18.17 29.86
N PRO A 232 -19.22 -18.66 28.90
CA PRO A 232 -17.84 -18.15 28.81
C PRO A 232 -17.24 -18.10 27.39
N LYS A 233 -16.13 -17.35 27.28
CA LYS A 233 -15.21 -17.28 26.12
C LYS A 233 -14.73 -18.66 25.64
N GLY A 234 -14.55 -18.78 24.32
CA GLY A 234 -13.73 -19.83 23.70
C GLY A 234 -13.77 -19.78 22.18
N ILE A 235 -12.63 -19.46 21.56
CA ILE A 235 -12.36 -19.63 20.12
C ILE A 235 -12.43 -21.13 19.79
N PRO A 236 -12.98 -21.55 18.64
CA PRO A 236 -12.50 -22.75 17.98
C PRO A 236 -12.04 -22.47 16.56
N ASN A 237 -10.75 -22.72 16.38
CA ASN A 237 -10.12 -23.01 15.11
C ASN A 237 -10.55 -24.43 14.68
N GLY A 238 -10.99 -24.61 13.43
CA GLY A 238 -10.86 -25.89 12.72
C GLY A 238 -12.10 -26.78 12.57
N PHE A 239 -12.56 -26.87 11.32
CA PHE A 239 -13.13 -28.05 10.65
C PHE A 239 -14.33 -28.75 11.32
N GLY A 240 -15.54 -28.34 10.91
CA GLY A 240 -16.78 -29.07 11.13
C GLY A 240 -17.85 -28.58 10.16
N THR A 241 -18.49 -29.50 9.46
CA THR A 241 -19.46 -29.32 8.37
C THR A 241 -20.80 -28.74 8.85
N THR A 242 -20.81 -27.49 9.32
CA THR A 242 -22.05 -26.75 9.53
C THR A 242 -22.51 -26.17 8.20
N PRO A 243 -23.80 -26.34 7.81
CA PRO A 243 -24.29 -25.76 6.57
C PRO A 243 -24.17 -24.24 6.65
N LEU A 244 -23.37 -23.66 5.75
CA LEU A 244 -23.17 -22.22 5.63
C LEU A 244 -24.54 -21.54 5.62
N THR A 245 -24.68 -20.47 6.42
CA THR A 245 -25.87 -19.62 6.40
C THR A 245 -26.15 -19.15 4.98
N PRO A 246 -27.42 -19.00 4.56
CA PRO A 246 -27.77 -18.61 3.19
C PRO A 246 -27.00 -17.38 2.69
N SER A 247 -26.76 -16.40 3.57
CA SER A 247 -25.97 -15.20 3.28
C SER A 247 -24.47 -15.49 3.05
N ALA A 248 -23.85 -16.33 3.88
CA ALA A 248 -22.44 -16.74 3.69
C ALA A 248 -22.24 -17.53 2.39
N ARG A 249 -23.22 -18.35 2.01
CA ARG A 249 -23.21 -19.10 0.75
C ARG A 249 -23.28 -18.18 -0.47
N ILE A 250 -24.20 -17.21 -0.46
CA ILE A 250 -24.36 -16.25 -1.57
C ILE A 250 -23.10 -15.36 -1.70
N SER A 251 -22.55 -14.89 -0.58
CA SER A 251 -21.29 -14.13 -0.57
C SER A 251 -20.12 -14.94 -1.14
N ALA A 252 -19.97 -16.20 -0.72
CA ALA A 252 -18.94 -17.09 -1.25
C ALA A 252 -19.09 -17.33 -2.76
N LEU A 253 -20.31 -17.53 -3.26
CA LEU A 253 -20.57 -17.71 -4.69
C LEU A 253 -20.27 -16.44 -5.51
N ASN A 254 -20.57 -15.26 -4.97
CA ASN A 254 -20.22 -13.99 -5.63
C ASN A 254 -18.70 -13.80 -5.72
N ILE A 255 -17.98 -14.09 -4.63
CA ILE A 255 -16.51 -14.02 -4.62
C ILE A 255 -15.91 -14.99 -5.63
N VAL A 256 -16.41 -16.24 -5.68
CA VAL A 256 -15.96 -17.24 -6.67
C VAL A 256 -16.30 -16.80 -8.09
N GLY A 257 -17.49 -16.23 -8.32
CA GLY A 257 -17.88 -15.69 -9.61
C GLY A 257 -16.99 -14.53 -10.09
N ASP A 258 -16.62 -13.62 -9.18
CA ASP A 258 -15.72 -12.51 -9.47
C ASP A 258 -14.29 -12.99 -9.75
N LEU A 259 -13.83 -14.01 -9.01
CA LEU A 259 -12.53 -14.65 -9.26
C LEU A 259 -12.49 -15.31 -10.64
N LEU A 260 -13.51 -16.09 -11.01
CA LEU A 260 -13.60 -16.72 -12.33
C LEU A 260 -13.63 -15.67 -13.46
N ARG A 261 -14.33 -14.55 -13.27
CA ARG A 261 -14.36 -13.46 -14.26
C ARG A 261 -12.99 -12.78 -14.39
N LYS A 262 -12.28 -12.57 -13.28
CA LYS A 262 -10.91 -12.02 -13.27
C LYS A 262 -9.92 -12.99 -13.91
N VAL A 263 -10.03 -14.29 -13.65
CA VAL A 263 -9.22 -15.34 -14.28
C VAL A 263 -9.47 -15.37 -15.78
N GLY A 264 -10.72 -15.36 -16.24
CA GLY A 264 -11.03 -15.29 -17.68
C GLY A 264 -10.48 -14.02 -18.36
N ALA A 265 -10.52 -12.87 -17.68
CA ALA A 265 -9.91 -11.63 -18.20
C ALA A 265 -8.38 -11.71 -18.26
N LEU A 266 -7.74 -12.37 -17.29
CA LEU A 266 -6.31 -12.62 -17.28
C LEU A 266 -5.89 -13.61 -18.38
N GLU A 267 -6.65 -14.68 -18.59
CA GLU A 267 -6.41 -15.64 -19.66
C GLU A 267 -6.53 -14.99 -21.05
N SER A 268 -7.53 -14.14 -21.25
CA SER A 268 -7.69 -13.35 -22.49
C SER A 268 -6.49 -12.42 -22.74
N LYS A 269 -6.01 -11.71 -21.70
CA LYS A 269 -4.81 -10.87 -21.81
C LYS A 269 -3.55 -11.69 -22.06
N LEU A 270 -3.41 -12.85 -21.44
CA LEU A 270 -2.25 -13.73 -21.61
C LEU A 270 -2.23 -14.34 -23.02
N ALA A 271 -3.39 -14.70 -23.56
CA ALA A 271 -3.55 -15.12 -24.95
C ALA A 271 -3.16 -13.98 -25.92
N ALA A 272 -3.59 -12.74 -25.65
CA ALA A 272 -3.20 -11.58 -26.43
C ALA A 272 -1.68 -11.31 -26.38
N CYS A 273 -1.04 -11.41 -25.22
CA CYS A 273 0.41 -11.29 -25.08
C CYS A 273 1.17 -12.39 -25.84
N ARG A 274 0.66 -13.63 -25.82
CA ARG A 274 1.25 -14.75 -26.57
C ARG A 274 1.16 -14.54 -28.09
N ASN A 275 0.04 -13.99 -28.57
CA ASN A 275 -0.12 -13.62 -29.98
C ASN A 275 0.80 -12.46 -30.36
N PHE A 276 0.93 -11.44 -29.51
CA PHE A 276 1.84 -10.32 -29.72
C PHE A 276 3.32 -10.76 -29.78
N ALA A 277 3.72 -11.70 -28.91
CA ALA A 277 5.07 -12.28 -28.93
C ALA A 277 5.32 -13.11 -30.20
N LYS A 278 4.31 -13.85 -30.68
CA LYS A 278 4.38 -14.58 -31.96
C LYS A 278 4.48 -13.63 -33.16
N ASP A 279 3.75 -12.51 -33.16
CA ASP A 279 3.81 -11.50 -34.22
C ASP A 279 5.13 -10.73 -34.24
N GLN A 280 5.75 -10.51 -33.07
CA GLN A 280 7.10 -9.96 -32.99
C GLN A 280 8.17 -10.95 -33.50
N ALA A 281 7.99 -12.24 -33.23
CA ALA A 281 8.89 -13.28 -33.73
C ALA A 281 8.77 -13.50 -35.24
N SER A 282 7.55 -13.41 -35.81
CA SER A 282 7.33 -13.53 -37.26
C SER A 282 7.86 -12.31 -38.04
N ARG A 283 7.77 -11.10 -37.47
CA ARG A 283 8.38 -9.89 -38.06
C ARG A 283 9.91 -9.89 -38.03
N LYS A 284 10.53 -10.59 -37.07
CA LYS A 284 12.00 -10.79 -37.04
C LYS A 284 12.52 -11.85 -38.02
N SER A 285 11.65 -12.69 -38.59
CA SER A 285 12.04 -13.73 -39.55
C SER A 285 12.08 -13.27 -41.01
N TYR A 286 11.60 -12.06 -41.31
CA TYR A 286 11.59 -11.49 -42.67
C TYR A 286 12.36 -10.17 -42.72
N THR A 287 13.67 -10.20 -42.50
CA THR A 287 14.56 -9.12 -42.96
C THR A 287 15.89 -9.72 -43.47
N PRO A 288 16.12 -9.80 -44.79
CA PRO A 288 17.46 -9.77 -45.33
C PRO A 288 17.96 -8.32 -45.42
N ALA A 289 19.27 -8.18 -45.43
CA ALA A 289 20.01 -6.95 -45.29
C ALA A 289 19.86 -5.94 -46.45
N ASN A 290 19.98 -4.66 -46.07
CA ASN A 290 20.68 -3.57 -46.80
C ASN A 290 19.97 -2.87 -47.99
N LEU A 291 19.63 -1.58 -47.84
CA LEU A 291 20.23 -0.42 -48.53
C LEU A 291 19.43 0.88 -48.26
N ASN A 292 20.15 2.00 -48.29
CA ASN A 292 19.69 3.40 -48.33
C ASN A 292 18.39 3.64 -49.11
N SER A 293 17.52 4.51 -48.57
CA SER A 293 17.15 5.79 -49.21
C SER A 293 16.14 6.58 -48.40
N SER A 294 16.39 7.88 -48.36
CA SER A 294 15.54 8.97 -47.91
C SER A 294 14.17 8.98 -48.61
N SER A 295 13.08 9.18 -47.86
CA SER A 295 12.03 10.12 -48.24
C SER A 295 10.95 10.24 -47.17
N SER A 296 10.54 11.48 -46.95
CA SER A 296 9.40 11.98 -46.19
C SER A 296 8.10 11.17 -46.26
N SER A 297 7.40 11.09 -45.13
CA SER A 297 5.97 11.42 -45.10
C SER A 297 5.51 11.68 -43.66
N VAL A 298 5.18 12.94 -43.41
CA VAL A 298 4.33 13.44 -42.33
C VAL A 298 2.99 12.72 -42.35
N LEU A 299 2.56 12.12 -41.22
CA LEU A 299 1.15 12.12 -40.82
C LEU A 299 1.03 12.11 -39.29
N ASN A 300 0.29 13.11 -38.85
CA ASN A 300 -0.23 13.41 -37.53
C ASN A 300 -1.10 12.28 -36.97
N SER A 301 -0.89 11.90 -35.70
CA SER A 301 -1.92 11.27 -34.86
C SER A 301 -1.51 11.35 -33.38
N SER A 302 -2.27 12.13 -32.63
CA SER A 302 -2.24 12.29 -31.18
C SER A 302 -2.69 11.01 -30.46
N GLY A 303 -1.86 10.50 -29.56
CA GLY A 303 -2.20 9.33 -28.73
C GLY A 303 -1.13 9.04 -27.67
N VAL A 304 -1.23 9.73 -26.54
CA VAL A 304 -0.38 9.51 -25.35
C VAL A 304 -0.56 8.07 -24.84
N LYS A 305 0.48 7.23 -24.98
CA LYS A 305 0.68 6.01 -24.18
C LYS A 305 2.17 5.71 -24.01
N TYR A 306 2.74 6.11 -22.86
CA TYR A 306 4.01 5.57 -22.39
C TYR A 306 3.80 4.12 -21.93
N SER A 307 4.51 3.17 -22.56
CA SER A 307 4.69 1.82 -22.04
C SER A 307 6.17 1.65 -21.71
N HIS A 308 6.55 1.82 -20.44
CA HIS A 308 7.84 1.36 -19.95
C HIS A 308 7.74 -0.12 -19.59
N ALA A 309 8.37 -0.97 -20.40
CA ALA A 309 8.72 -2.32 -20.01
C ALA A 309 10.08 -2.26 -19.30
N GLY A 310 10.15 -2.71 -18.05
CA GLY A 310 11.41 -2.93 -17.35
C GLY A 310 11.44 -2.44 -15.91
N HIS A 311 10.62 -3.00 -15.03
CA HIS A 311 10.95 -3.07 -13.60
C HIS A 311 10.47 -4.41 -13.04
N THR A 312 11.40 -5.33 -12.87
CA THR A 312 11.25 -6.48 -11.99
C THR A 312 11.47 -5.98 -10.55
N SER A 313 10.41 -5.79 -9.77
CA SER A 313 10.53 -5.61 -8.32
C SER A 313 10.31 -6.94 -7.62
N PHE A 314 11.40 -7.50 -7.10
CA PHE A 314 11.36 -8.49 -6.04
C PHE A 314 10.97 -7.75 -4.76
N PHE A 315 9.85 -8.12 -4.14
CA PHE A 315 9.54 -7.74 -2.76
C PHE A 315 10.03 -8.86 -1.86
N ASP A 316 11.02 -8.58 -1.01
CA ASP A 316 11.26 -9.37 0.20
C ASP A 316 11.34 -8.44 1.41
N LYS A 317 10.77 -8.91 2.52
CA LYS A 317 10.64 -8.20 3.79
C LYS A 317 11.95 -8.33 4.56
N GLY A 318 12.70 -7.24 4.67
CA GLY A 318 13.83 -7.18 5.59
C GLY A 318 14.35 -5.76 5.67
N GLN A 319 14.48 -5.23 6.88
CA GLN A 319 15.15 -3.96 7.10
C GLN A 319 16.60 -4.07 6.62
N GLU A 320 16.98 -3.29 5.61
CA GLU A 320 18.39 -3.00 5.40
C GLU A 320 18.56 -1.68 4.65
N LYS A 321 19.62 -0.96 5.04
CA LYS A 321 19.97 0.37 4.56
C LYS A 321 20.03 0.36 3.03
N VAL A 322 19.25 1.24 2.40
CA VAL A 322 19.31 1.48 0.95
C VAL A 322 20.66 2.16 0.66
N ILE A 323 21.68 1.36 0.35
CA ILE A 323 22.91 1.85 -0.25
C ILE A 323 22.64 1.92 -1.75
N PHE A 324 22.53 3.14 -2.27
CA PHE A 324 22.36 3.41 -3.70
C PHE A 324 23.62 2.95 -4.47
N PRO A 325 23.55 1.86 -5.28
CA PRO A 325 24.72 1.34 -5.99
C PRO A 325 25.24 2.31 -7.06
N THR A 326 24.38 3.20 -7.55
CA THR A 326 24.72 4.23 -8.54
C THR A 326 25.64 5.29 -7.98
N LEU A 327 25.49 5.69 -6.70
CA LEU A 327 26.39 6.66 -6.09
C LEU A 327 27.80 6.08 -5.93
N PHE A 328 27.90 4.82 -5.52
CA PHE A 328 29.17 4.11 -5.35
C PHE A 328 29.91 3.88 -6.68
N MET A 329 29.17 3.56 -7.76
CA MET A 329 29.74 3.45 -9.09
C MET A 329 30.22 4.79 -9.62
N VAL A 330 29.44 5.88 -9.46
CA VAL A 330 29.85 7.21 -9.92
C VAL A 330 31.11 7.68 -9.18
N ASP A 331 31.21 7.43 -7.87
CA ASP A 331 32.41 7.73 -7.10
C ASP A 331 33.61 6.87 -7.51
N CYS A 332 33.43 5.57 -7.78
CA CYS A 332 34.50 4.72 -8.33
C CYS A 332 34.99 5.20 -9.69
N TYR A 333 34.09 5.49 -10.64
CA TYR A 333 34.45 5.98 -11.97
C TYR A 333 35.11 7.36 -11.93
N ARG A 334 34.67 8.24 -11.02
CA ARG A 334 35.31 9.54 -10.80
C ARG A 334 36.74 9.38 -10.24
N GLN A 335 36.94 8.42 -9.35
CA GLN A 335 38.23 8.17 -8.72
C GLN A 335 39.21 7.46 -9.67
N GLU A 336 38.72 6.58 -10.54
CA GLU A 336 39.47 5.95 -11.65
C GLU A 336 39.88 7.00 -12.70
N ALA A 337 38.96 7.89 -13.09
CA ALA A 337 39.23 8.97 -14.03
C ALA A 337 40.26 9.98 -13.49
N MET A 338 40.17 10.33 -12.20
CA MET A 338 41.17 11.18 -11.54
C MET A 338 42.54 10.51 -11.48
N ARG A 339 42.62 9.19 -11.19
CA ARG A 339 43.88 8.43 -11.25
C ARG A 339 44.48 8.41 -12.66
N SER A 340 43.65 8.19 -13.67
CA SER A 340 44.11 8.16 -15.07
C SER A 340 44.63 9.52 -15.53
N LEU A 341 44.02 10.62 -15.07
CA LEU A 341 44.48 11.99 -15.35
C LEU A 341 45.78 12.33 -14.61
N GLN A 342 45.93 11.86 -13.37
CA GLN A 342 47.16 12.03 -12.59
C GLN A 342 48.34 11.25 -13.20
N GLN A 343 48.08 10.08 -13.76
CA GLN A 343 49.07 9.24 -14.41
C GLN A 343 49.52 9.80 -15.78
N SER A 344 48.63 10.49 -16.51
CA SER A 344 48.99 11.19 -17.77
C SER A 344 49.75 12.50 -17.55
N LEU A 345 49.60 13.15 -16.38
CA LEU A 345 50.24 14.43 -16.06
C LEU A 345 51.55 14.30 -15.26
N GLY A 346 52.00 13.10 -14.94
CA GLY A 346 53.31 12.87 -14.31
C GLY A 346 53.48 13.43 -12.89
N LEU A 347 52.38 13.78 -12.21
CA LEU A 347 52.40 14.35 -10.86
C LEU A 347 52.18 13.24 -9.82
N TYR A 348 53.27 12.65 -9.33
CA TYR A 348 53.24 11.74 -8.18
C TYR A 348 52.96 12.52 -6.88
N PRO A 349 51.93 12.18 -6.10
CA PRO A 349 51.81 12.68 -4.74
C PRO A 349 52.75 11.91 -3.80
N ALA A 350 53.41 12.62 -2.90
CA ALA A 350 54.19 12.04 -1.80
C ALA A 350 53.30 11.13 -0.91
N PRO A 351 53.87 10.06 -0.31
CA PRO A 351 53.09 9.12 0.48
C PRO A 351 52.55 9.78 1.76
N PHE A 352 51.22 9.80 1.90
CA PHE A 352 50.55 10.14 3.15
C PHE A 352 50.92 9.10 4.22
N THR A 353 51.59 9.56 5.27
CA THR A 353 51.81 8.83 6.51
C THR A 353 50.48 8.71 7.28
N TYR A 354 50.10 7.48 7.62
CA TYR A 354 49.01 7.21 8.57
C TYR A 354 49.48 7.56 10.00
N PRO A 355 48.72 8.32 10.80
CA PRO A 355 48.90 8.31 12.24
C PRO A 355 48.18 7.08 12.81
N LEU A 356 48.97 6.08 13.19
CA LEU A 356 48.63 5.11 14.24
C LEU A 356 48.46 5.87 15.56
N ALA A 357 47.30 5.74 16.21
CA ALA A 357 47.14 5.38 17.63
C ALA A 357 45.82 5.92 18.21
N HIS A 358 44.90 4.99 18.48
CA HIS A 358 44.00 5.09 19.62
C HIS A 358 44.81 5.14 20.93
N PRO A 359 44.30 5.80 21.98
CA PRO A 359 43.99 5.00 23.15
C PRO A 359 42.69 5.40 23.86
N GLY A 360 42.03 4.38 24.43
CA GLY A 360 41.59 4.49 25.83
C GLY A 360 40.13 4.85 26.09
N LEU A 361 39.28 3.82 26.12
CA LEU A 361 38.08 3.74 26.94
C LEU A 361 38.36 4.09 28.43
N LYS A 362 37.74 5.15 28.95
CA LYS A 362 37.20 5.32 30.32
C LYS A 362 36.08 6.38 30.16
N GLY A 363 34.83 6.21 30.57
CA GLY A 363 34.32 5.60 31.79
C GLY A 363 33.91 6.69 32.79
N THR A 364 32.60 6.98 32.86
CA THR A 364 31.81 7.38 34.04
C THR A 364 31.63 8.88 34.45
N GLN A 365 30.38 9.15 34.88
CA GLN A 365 29.82 10.25 35.73
C GLN A 365 29.59 11.61 35.03
N ARG A 366 28.35 12.11 34.79
CA ARG A 366 27.27 12.61 35.69
C ARG A 366 27.69 13.70 36.70
N LYS A 367 26.82 14.73 36.77
CA LYS A 367 26.82 15.99 37.57
C LYS A 367 27.63 17.12 36.89
N LEU A 368 27.11 18.32 36.68
CA LEU A 368 25.94 19.07 37.20
C LEU A 368 25.22 19.79 36.07
#